data_AF-K1HCZ0-F1
#
_entry.id   AF-K1HCZ0-F1
#
_cell.length_a   1.000
_cell.length_b   1.000
_cell.length_c   1.000
_cell.angle_alpha   90.00
_cell.angle_beta   90.00
_cell.angle_gamma   90.00
#
_symmetry.space_group_name_H-M   'P 1'
#
loop_
_entity.id
_entity.type
_entity.pdbx_description
1 polymer ?
#
loop_
_entity_poly.entity_id
_entity_poly.type
_entity_poly.pdbx_seq_one_letter_code
_entity_poly.pdbx_strand_id
1 'polypeptide(L)' 'AKVIRKELKNRRISKLKVVYSDEVPRKPLNLDGGREKFKNVGSISFVPPVAGMLLASAVIKDICEL' A
#
# COMPACT_ATOMS: atom_id res chain seq x y z
N ALA A 1 -5.35 -0.76 3.91
CA ALA A 1 -6.12 -0.99 2.67
C ALA A 1 -7.64 -1.16 2.91
N LYS A 2 -8.36 -0.11 3.36
CA LYS A 2 -9.81 -0.23 3.65
C LYS A 2 -10.66 -0.31 2.38
N VAL A 3 -10.41 0.57 1.42
CA VAL A 3 -11.18 0.65 0.16
C VAL A 3 -10.99 -0.60 -0.70
N ILE A 4 -9.74 -1.04 -0.87
CA ILE A 4 -9.41 -2.25 -1.66
C ILE A 4 -10.15 -3.48 -1.10
N ARG A 5 -10.14 -3.71 0.21
CA ARG A 5 -10.85 -4.86 0.81
C ARG A 5 -12.36 -4.83 0.56
N LYS A 6 -12.98 -3.64 0.61
CA LYS A 6 -14.40 -3.47 0.28
C LYS A 6 -14.67 -3.86 -1.18
N GLU A 7 -13.81 -3.41 -2.08
CA GLU A 7 -13.94 -3.68 -3.51
C GLU A 7 -13.74 -5.17 -3.85
N LEU A 8 -12.75 -5.83 -3.23
CA LEU A 8 -12.53 -7.27 -3.38
C LEU A 8 -13.73 -8.08 -2.89
N LYS A 9 -14.34 -7.69 -1.77
CA LYS A 9 -15.56 -8.32 -1.24
C LYS A 9 -16.73 -8.20 -2.23
N ASN A 10 -16.93 -7.02 -2.82
CA ASN A 10 -17.97 -6.79 -3.83
C ASN A 10 -17.76 -7.68 -5.07
N ARG A 11 -16.50 -7.93 -5.45
CA ARG A 11 -16.11 -8.79 -6.58
C ARG A 11 -16.02 -10.27 -6.24
N ARG A 12 -16.36 -10.67 -5.00
CA ARG A 12 -16.27 -12.06 -4.49
C ARG A 12 -14.87 -12.66 -4.57
N ILE A 13 -13.82 -11.83 -4.48
CA ILE A 13 -12.42 -12.28 -4.45
C ILE A 13 -12.03 -12.53 -2.99
N SER A 14 -11.78 -13.78 -2.63
CA SER A 14 -11.49 -14.20 -1.25
C SER A 14 -10.01 -14.13 -0.89
N LYS A 15 -9.10 -14.35 -1.84
CA LYS A 15 -7.65 -14.38 -1.61
C LYS A 15 -6.90 -13.61 -2.69
N LEU A 16 -6.06 -12.68 -2.27
CA LEU A 16 -5.16 -11.91 -3.13
C LEU A 16 -3.81 -11.76 -2.42
N LYS A 17 -2.73 -12.13 -3.09
CA LYS A 17 -1.36 -11.87 -2.60
C LYS A 17 -1.09 -10.36 -2.70
N VAL A 18 -0.66 -9.75 -1.60
CA VAL A 18 -0.48 -8.29 -1.52
C VAL A 18 0.85 -7.94 -0.87
N VAL A 19 1.46 -6.86 -1.34
CA VAL A 19 2.59 -6.20 -0.67
C VAL A 19 2.08 -4.97 0.05
N TYR A 20 2.45 -4.82 1.32
CA TYR A 20 2.05 -3.70 2.17
C TYR A 20 3.14 -3.43 3.21
N SER A 21 3.05 -2.27 3.85
CA SER A 21 3.91 -1.91 4.99
C SER A 21 3.14 -2.10 6.30
N ASP A 22 3.81 -2.69 7.30
CA ASP A 22 3.34 -2.79 8.69
C ASP A 22 3.56 -1.49 9.48
N GLU A 23 4.19 -0.48 8.86
CA GLU A 23 4.41 0.83 9.47
C GLU A 23 3.07 1.52 9.80
N VAL A 24 2.97 2.06 11.02
CA VAL A 24 1.82 2.86 11.43
C VAL A 24 1.80 4.16 10.61
N PRO A 25 0.72 4.47 9.88
CA PRO A 25 0.65 5.69 9.09
C PRO A 25 0.86 6.94 9.94
N ARG A 26 1.87 7.74 9.59
CA ARG A 26 2.10 9.03 10.25
C ARG A 26 1.06 10.04 9.77
N LYS A 27 0.44 10.73 10.71
CA LYS A 27 -0.46 11.85 10.39
C LYS A 27 0.37 13.06 10.00
N PRO A 28 -0.05 13.85 8.98
CA PRO A 28 0.53 15.15 8.72
C PRO A 28 0.59 16.00 10.00
N LEU A 29 1.67 16.74 10.19
CA LEU A 29 1.69 17.88 11.10
C LEU A 29 0.84 18.98 10.46
N ASN A 30 -0.33 19.26 11.03
CA ASN A 30 -1.19 20.36 10.58
C ASN A 30 -0.65 21.67 11.17
N LEU A 31 0.36 22.26 10.53
CA LEU A 31 0.99 23.50 10.99
C LEU A 31 0.07 24.73 10.83
N ASP A 32 -0.85 24.71 9.85
CA ASP A 32 -1.60 25.91 9.45
C ASP A 32 -3.07 25.96 9.91
N GLY A 33 -3.53 25.06 10.79
CA GLY A 33 -4.91 25.08 11.32
C GLY A 33 -6.05 24.93 10.27
N GLY A 34 -5.71 24.78 8.98
CA GLY A 34 -6.64 24.65 7.87
C GLY A 34 -7.38 23.32 7.89
N ARG A 35 -8.65 23.34 7.49
CA ARG A 35 -9.51 22.15 7.31
C ARG A 35 -9.09 21.27 6.10
N GLU A 36 -7.82 21.26 5.74
CA GLU A 36 -7.36 20.45 4.62
C GLU A 36 -7.23 19.00 5.07
N LYS A 37 -8.15 18.18 4.55
CA LYS A 37 -8.24 16.75 4.83
C LYS A 37 -6.92 16.07 4.48
N PHE A 38 -6.22 15.55 5.49
CA PHE A 38 -5.46 14.28 5.54
C PHE A 38 -5.09 13.64 4.17
N LYS A 39 -4.47 14.38 3.24
CA LYS A 39 -3.89 13.78 2.04
C LYS A 39 -2.50 13.35 2.44
N ASN A 40 -2.45 12.13 2.99
CA ASN A 40 -1.29 11.32 3.34
C ASN A 40 0.04 11.95 2.88
N VAL A 41 0.79 12.46 3.85
CA VAL A 41 2.08 13.11 3.61
C VAL A 41 3.05 12.09 3.03
N GLY A 42 3.64 12.49 1.90
CA GLY A 42 4.97 12.11 1.42
C GLY A 42 5.38 10.66 1.60
N SER A 43 5.21 9.85 0.56
CA SER A 43 6.10 8.71 0.38
C SER A 43 7.50 9.24 0.09
N ILE A 44 8.54 8.72 0.75
CA ILE A 44 9.91 9.01 0.34
C ILE A 44 10.15 8.39 -1.05
N SER A 45 10.99 9.02 -1.88
CA SER A 45 11.20 8.63 -3.29
C SER A 45 11.64 7.17 -3.49
N PHE A 46 12.17 6.54 -2.44
CA PHE A 46 12.65 5.16 -2.45
C PHE A 46 11.56 4.10 -2.20
N VAL A 47 10.49 4.42 -1.47
CA VAL A 47 9.47 3.43 -1.08
C VAL A 47 8.67 2.89 -2.28
N PRO A 48 8.20 3.71 -3.24
CA PRO A 48 7.44 3.20 -4.37
C PRO A 48 8.26 2.25 -5.28
N PRO A 49 9.52 2.57 -5.63
CA PRO A 49 10.37 1.62 -6.37
C PRO A 49 10.58 0.29 -5.63
N VAL A 50 10.86 0.31 -4.32
CA VAL A 50 11.08 -0.91 -3.54
C VAL A 50 9.84 -1.77 -3.46
N ALA A 51 8.66 -1.15 -3.29
CA ALA A 51 7.40 -1.89 -3.32
C ALA A 51 7.21 -2.61 -4.67
N GLY A 52 7.57 -1.96 -5.79
CA GLY A 52 7.55 -2.59 -7.11
C GLY A 52 8.55 -3.75 -7.25
N MET A 53 9.78 -3.57 -6.75
CA MET A 53 10.80 -4.63 -6.74
C MET A 53 10.38 -5.85 -5.91
N LEU A 54 9.77 -5.63 -4.74
CA LEU A 54 9.24 -6.70 -3.89
C LEU A 54 8.09 -7.46 -4.57
N LEU A 55 7.20 -6.74 -5.25
CA LEU A 55 6.13 -7.36 -6.05
C LEU A 55 6.71 -8.23 -7.17
N ALA A 56 7.66 -7.70 -7.94
CA ALA A 56 8.32 -8.45 -9.01
C ALA A 56 9.03 -9.70 -8.48
N SER A 57 9.76 -9.57 -7.37
CA SER A 57 10.43 -10.71 -6.73
C SER A 57 9.44 -11.79 -6.30
N ALA A 58 8.30 -11.41 -5.72
CA ALA A 58 7.27 -12.37 -5.31
C ALA A 58 6.67 -13.12 -6.51
N VAL A 59 6.48 -12.44 -7.64
CA VAL A 59 5.99 -13.06 -8.89
C VAL A 59 7.03 -14.02 -9.49
N ILE A 60 8.30 -13.61 -9.55
CA ILE A 60 9.37 -14.47 -10.07
C ILE A 60 9.51 -15.75 -9.24
N LYS A 61 9.46 -15.64 -7.91
CA LYS A 61 9.50 -16.80 -7.01
C LYS A 61 8.33 -17.75 -7.26
N ASP A 62 7.11 -17.22 -7.40
CA ASP A 62 5.94 -18.03 -7.72
C ASP A 62 6.07 -18.74 -9.08
N ILE A 63 6.67 -18.08 -10.09
CA ILE A 63 6.91 -18.67 -11.42
C ILE A 63 7.99 -19.76 -11.37
N CYS A 64 9.04 -19.56 -10.58
CA CYS A 64 10.15 -20.51 -10.44
C CYS A 64 9.87 -21.64 -9.44
N GLU A 65 8.67 -21.69 -8.83
CA GLU A 65 8.31 -22.64 -7.77
C GLU A 65 9.27 -22.61 -6.56
N LEU A 66 9.73 -21.41 -6.18
CA LEU A 66 10.61 -21.13 -5.03
C LEU A 66 9.85 -20.52 -3.85
#